data_AF-Q03N51-F1
#
_entry.id   AF-Q03N51-F1
#
_cell.length_a   1.000
_cell.length_b   1.000
_cell.length_c   1.000
_cell.angle_alpha   90.00
_cell.angle_beta   90.00
_cell.angle_gamma   90.00
#
_symmetry.space_group_name_H-M   'P 1'
#
loop_
_entity.id
_entity.type
_entity.pdbx_description
1 polymer ?
#
loop_
_entity_poly.entity_id
_entity_poly.type
_entity_poly.pdbx_seq_one_letter_code
_entity_poly.pdbx_strand_id
1 'polypeptide(L)'
;MGKTIRQLSEELQLSKQAINQRISSIKDFRSKHTHKVKNHLEIDEQGVKMLANFDKQKRQDQQVNRQERQAENDKQDKKQTNINDVLLKQLDVKDQQISKLQKSLDQQQQLQLATLAENRQLKGHIQKLNGLLESSNSTQKRQATKKNDNLPNSVKPHNIKDKNDKQDRNSVVGAGKMQRKIHKNKTNKSWWHFW
;
A
#
# COMPACT_ATOMS: atom_id res chain seq x y z
N MET A 1 -42.04 -18.59 61.93
CA MET A 1 -41.04 -18.93 62.97
C MET A 1 -39.67 -18.92 62.29
N GLY A 2 -38.73 -18.10 62.77
CA GLY A 2 -37.37 -18.08 62.22
C GLY A 2 -36.55 -19.28 62.70
N LYS A 3 -35.57 -19.71 61.91
CA LYS A 3 -34.66 -20.82 62.27
C LYS A 3 -33.25 -20.31 62.50
N THR A 4 -32.60 -20.81 63.54
CA THR A 4 -31.20 -20.48 63.81
C THR A 4 -30.26 -21.25 62.89
N ILE A 5 -29.05 -20.74 62.66
CA ILE A 5 -28.00 -21.43 61.88
C ILE A 5 -27.72 -22.84 62.45
N ARG A 6 -27.88 -23.04 63.76
CA ARG A 6 -27.73 -24.36 64.40
C ARG A 6 -28.83 -25.33 63.95
N GLN A 7 -30.09 -24.92 64.00
CA GLN A 7 -31.21 -25.75 63.56
C GLN A 7 -31.14 -26.04 62.06
N LEU A 8 -30.71 -25.06 61.26
CA LEU A 8 -30.51 -25.22 59.82
C LEU A 8 -29.36 -26.17 59.49
N SER A 9 -28.34 -26.21 60.34
CA SER A 9 -27.22 -27.15 60.20
C SER A 9 -27.69 -28.59 60.34
N GLU A 10 -28.59 -28.83 61.30
CA GLU A 10 -29.19 -30.14 61.55
C GLU A 10 -30.20 -30.52 60.44
N GLU A 11 -31.03 -29.58 60.00
CA GLU A 11 -32.07 -29.82 58.99
C GLU A 11 -31.52 -30.00 57.57
N LEU A 12 -30.56 -29.17 57.16
CA LEU A 12 -29.96 -29.25 55.82
C LEU A 12 -28.78 -30.23 55.76
N GLN A 13 -28.40 -30.85 56.89
CA GLN A 13 -27.21 -31.70 57.02
C GLN A 13 -25.92 -31.00 56.54
N LEU A 14 -25.83 -29.69 56.79
CA LEU A 14 -24.69 -28.87 56.42
C LEU A 14 -23.99 -28.38 57.67
N SER A 15 -22.66 -28.19 57.63
CA SER A 15 -21.97 -27.56 58.75
C SER A 15 -22.43 -26.10 58.92
N LYS A 16 -22.39 -25.60 60.16
CA LYS A 16 -22.66 -24.17 60.44
C LYS A 16 -21.79 -23.24 59.60
N GLN A 17 -20.55 -23.65 59.33
CA GLN A 17 -19.63 -22.92 58.46
C GLN A 17 -20.10 -22.92 57.00
N ALA A 18 -20.56 -24.06 56.48
CA ALA A 18 -21.09 -24.15 55.12
C ALA A 18 -22.33 -23.26 54.93
N ILE A 19 -23.22 -23.22 55.92
CA ILE A 19 -24.37 -22.31 55.91
C ILE A 19 -23.93 -20.85 55.89
N ASN A 20 -22.96 -20.48 56.73
CA ASN A 20 -22.41 -19.12 56.73
C ASN A 20 -21.77 -18.74 55.39
N GLN A 21 -21.06 -19.66 54.74
CA GLN A 21 -20.49 -19.42 53.41
C GLN A 21 -21.59 -19.19 52.35
N ARG A 22 -22.67 -19.97 52.38
CA ARG A 22 -23.83 -19.77 51.48
C ARG A 22 -24.49 -18.42 51.71
N ILE A 23 -24.70 -18.03 52.98
CA ILE A 23 -25.24 -16.71 53.36
C ILE A 23 -24.39 -15.57 52.79
N SER A 24 -23.06 -15.68 52.85
CA SER A 24 -22.16 -14.65 52.31
C SER A 24 -22.09 -14.66 50.77
N SER A 25 -22.39 -15.80 50.14
CA SER A 25 -22.35 -15.94 48.67
C SER A 25 -23.62 -15.40 47.99
N ILE A 26 -24.75 -15.43 48.69
CA ILE A 26 -26.02 -14.89 48.18
C ILE A 26 -26.06 -13.39 48.43
N LYS A 27 -26.25 -12.60 47.36
CA LYS A 27 -26.30 -11.14 47.43
C LYS A 27 -27.46 -10.68 48.32
N ASP A 28 -27.17 -9.73 49.22
CA ASP A 28 -28.11 -9.09 50.15
C ASP A 28 -28.86 -10.05 51.10
N PHE A 29 -28.40 -11.29 51.26
CA PHE A 29 -29.11 -12.31 52.04
C PHE A 29 -29.33 -11.88 53.49
N ARG A 30 -28.27 -11.37 54.15
CA ARG A 30 -28.35 -10.96 55.57
C ARG A 30 -29.28 -9.77 55.80
N SER A 31 -29.45 -8.91 54.80
CA SER A 31 -30.33 -7.75 54.88
C SER A 31 -31.81 -8.12 54.70
N LYS A 32 -32.08 -9.18 53.93
CA LYS A 32 -33.44 -9.54 53.51
C LYS A 32 -34.04 -10.69 54.32
N HIS A 33 -33.19 -11.63 54.73
CA HIS A 33 -33.61 -12.94 55.24
C HIS A 33 -33.03 -13.25 56.62
N THR A 34 -32.47 -12.26 57.33
CA THR A 34 -31.94 -12.46 58.67
C THR A 34 -32.43 -11.35 59.59
N HIS A 35 -32.93 -11.73 60.77
CA HIS A 35 -33.33 -10.80 61.81
C HIS A 35 -32.71 -11.20 63.16
N LYS A 36 -32.40 -10.20 63.98
CA LYS A 36 -31.82 -10.40 65.31
C LYS A 36 -32.94 -10.57 66.34
N VAL A 37 -32.94 -11.70 67.03
CA VAL A 37 -33.86 -11.99 68.13
C VAL A 37 -33.03 -12.12 69.41
N LYS A 38 -33.17 -11.15 70.32
CA LYS A 38 -32.36 -11.06 71.56
C LYS A 38 -30.86 -11.16 71.26
N ASN A 39 -30.25 -12.32 71.53
CA ASN A 39 -28.81 -12.57 71.42
C ASN A 39 -28.43 -13.45 70.22
N HIS A 40 -29.38 -13.90 69.40
CA HIS A 40 -29.12 -14.78 68.26
C HIS A 40 -29.74 -14.26 66.95
N LEU A 41 -29.22 -14.74 65.82
CA LEU A 41 -29.74 -14.45 64.49
C LEU A 41 -30.63 -15.60 64.01
N GLU A 42 -31.80 -15.24 63.51
CA GLU A 42 -32.74 -16.16 62.89
C GLU A 42 -32.88 -15.85 61.41
N ILE A 43 -33.10 -16.90 60.63
CA ILE A 43 -33.33 -16.85 59.19
C ILE A 43 -34.81 -17.11 58.95
N ASP A 44 -35.42 -16.30 58.09
CA ASP A 44 -36.80 -16.47 57.68
C ASP A 44 -37.00 -17.72 56.80
N GLU A 45 -38.24 -18.15 56.60
CA GLU A 45 -38.52 -19.37 55.84
C GLU A 45 -38.09 -19.26 54.36
N GLN A 46 -38.11 -18.05 53.80
CA GLN A 46 -37.67 -17.80 52.42
C GLN A 46 -36.16 -17.95 52.27
N GLY A 47 -35.38 -17.42 53.21
CA GLY A 47 -33.93 -17.58 53.26
C GLY A 47 -33.52 -19.04 53.42
N VAL A 48 -34.26 -19.83 54.20
CA VAL A 48 -34.03 -21.27 54.32
C VAL A 48 -34.20 -21.98 52.98
N LYS A 49 -35.26 -21.66 52.22
CA LYS A 49 -35.49 -22.22 50.88
C LYS A 49 -34.38 -21.83 49.89
N MET A 50 -33.87 -20.60 49.97
CA MET A 50 -32.73 -20.17 49.14
C MET A 50 -31.43 -20.91 49.51
N LEU A 51 -31.14 -21.10 50.79
CA LEU A 51 -29.96 -21.84 51.25
C LEU A 51 -30.00 -23.32 50.87
N ALA A 52 -31.19 -23.93 50.89
CA ALA A 52 -31.41 -25.30 50.44
C ALA A 52 -31.19 -25.47 48.93
N ASN A 53 -31.62 -24.49 48.13
CA ASN A 53 -31.50 -24.53 46.66
C ASN A 53 -30.20 -23.92 46.10
N PHE A 54 -29.31 -23.41 46.97
CA PHE A 54 -28.06 -22.75 46.59
C PHE A 54 -27.22 -23.55 45.59
N ASP A 55 -27.08 -24.86 45.79
CA ASP A 55 -26.26 -25.72 44.92
C ASP A 55 -26.87 -25.94 43.53
N LYS A 56 -28.20 -25.81 43.39
CA LYS A 56 -28.89 -25.91 42.10
C LYS A 56 -28.71 -24.63 41.29
N GLN A 57 -28.87 -23.48 41.96
CA GLN A 57 -28.68 -22.17 41.35
C GLN A 57 -27.24 -21.96 40.87
N LYS A 58 -26.24 -22.29 41.70
CA LYS A 58 -24.82 -22.17 41.34
C LYS A 58 -24.43 -23.02 40.12
N ARG A 59 -25.06 -24.20 39.96
CA ARG A 59 -24.82 -25.07 38.79
C ARG A 59 -25.43 -24.51 37.51
N GLN A 60 -26.61 -23.89 37.60
CA GLN A 60 -27.26 -23.22 36.46
C GLN A 60 -26.46 -21.99 36.01
N ASP A 61 -26.05 -21.13 36.93
CA ASP A 61 -25.30 -19.91 36.62
C ASP A 61 -23.94 -20.22 35.97
N GLN A 62 -23.26 -21.29 36.40
CA GLN A 62 -22.01 -21.74 35.78
C GLN A 62 -22.19 -22.29 34.36
N GLN A 63 -23.33 -22.92 34.08
CA GLN A 63 -23.62 -23.50 32.77
C GLN A 63 -24.01 -22.42 31.76
N VAL A 64 -24.82 -21.44 32.18
CA VAL A 64 -25.20 -20.28 31.35
C VAL A 64 -23.96 -19.46 30.99
N ASN A 65 -23.09 -19.16 31.97
CA ASN A 65 -21.88 -18.36 31.74
C ASN A 65 -20.80 -19.08 30.91
N ARG A 66 -20.84 -20.42 30.80
CA ARG A 66 -20.03 -21.17 29.84
C ARG A 66 -20.60 -21.08 28.42
N GLN A 67 -21.91 -21.18 28.28
CA GLN A 67 -22.59 -21.11 26.98
C GLN A 67 -22.52 -19.70 26.38
N GLU A 68 -22.66 -18.65 27.20
CA GLU A 68 -22.53 -17.26 26.75
C GLU A 68 -21.11 -16.96 26.25
N ARG A 69 -20.07 -17.37 26.98
CA ARG A 69 -18.67 -17.23 26.53
C ARG A 69 -18.38 -18.01 25.26
N GLN A 70 -18.96 -19.20 25.09
CA GLN A 70 -18.77 -19.98 23.87
C GLN A 70 -19.44 -19.29 22.67
N ALA A 71 -20.67 -18.80 22.82
CA ALA A 71 -21.39 -18.10 21.77
C ALA A 71 -20.73 -16.77 21.38
N GLU A 72 -20.07 -16.09 22.33
CA GLU A 72 -19.34 -14.85 22.05
C GLU A 72 -18.03 -15.11 21.30
N ASN A 73 -17.29 -16.15 21.66
CA ASN A 73 -16.11 -16.60 20.90
C ASN A 73 -16.47 -17.04 19.48
N ASP A 74 -17.53 -17.86 19.31
CA ASP A 74 -17.97 -18.32 17.99
C ASP A 74 -18.40 -17.16 17.07
N LYS A 75 -18.95 -16.08 17.64
CA LYS A 75 -19.30 -14.85 16.88
C LYS A 75 -18.05 -14.08 16.47
N GLN A 76 -17.04 -14.00 17.33
CA GLN A 76 -15.77 -13.35 17.02
C GLN A 76 -15.02 -14.10 15.91
N ASP A 77 -14.95 -15.43 15.99
CA ASP A 77 -14.28 -16.27 14.99
C ASP A 77 -14.95 -16.15 13.60
N LYS A 78 -16.28 -16.13 13.57
CA LYS A 78 -17.06 -15.91 12.33
C LYS A 78 -16.84 -14.52 11.73
N LYS A 79 -16.69 -13.48 12.58
CA LYS A 79 -16.40 -12.12 12.11
C LYS A 79 -14.98 -12.02 11.57
N GLN A 80 -14.01 -12.64 12.24
CA GLN A 80 -12.61 -12.62 11.83
C GLN A 80 -12.39 -13.38 10.50
N THR A 81 -13.02 -14.54 10.33
CA THR A 81 -12.99 -15.30 9.07
C THR A 81 -13.58 -14.50 7.91
N ASN A 82 -14.72 -13.83 8.10
CA ASN A 82 -15.32 -12.98 7.08
C ASN A 82 -14.40 -11.81 6.66
N ILE A 83 -13.76 -11.13 7.63
CA ILE A 83 -12.82 -10.04 7.35
C ILE A 83 -11.61 -10.55 6.57
N ASN A 84 -11.06 -11.70 6.95
CA ASN A 84 -9.94 -12.32 6.25
C ASN A 84 -10.30 -12.68 4.80
N ASP A 85 -11.49 -13.24 4.55
CA ASP A 85 -11.95 -13.57 3.20
C ASP A 85 -12.11 -12.32 2.31
N VAL A 86 -12.64 -11.23 2.88
CA VAL A 86 -12.74 -9.94 2.16
C VAL A 86 -11.37 -9.37 1.85
N LEU A 87 -10.43 -9.41 2.79
CA LEU A 87 -9.06 -8.94 2.59
C LEU A 87 -8.33 -9.77 1.53
N LEU A 88 -8.49 -11.10 1.53
CA LEU A 88 -7.92 -11.99 0.52
C LEU A 88 -8.44 -11.67 -0.87
N LYS A 89 -9.77 -11.47 -1.03
CA LYS A 89 -10.35 -11.06 -2.31
C LYS A 89 -9.84 -9.70 -2.78
N GLN A 90 -9.66 -8.75 -1.87
CA GLN A 90 -9.10 -7.44 -2.21
C GLN A 90 -7.64 -7.53 -2.63
N LEU A 91 -6.84 -8.41 -2.02
CA LEU A 91 -5.47 -8.69 -2.43
C LEU A 91 -5.41 -9.25 -3.85
N ASP A 92 -6.22 -10.26 -4.16
CA ASP A 92 -6.26 -10.86 -5.51
C ASP A 92 -6.63 -9.82 -6.58
N VAL A 93 -7.63 -8.97 -6.32
CA VAL A 93 -8.00 -7.87 -7.24
C VAL A 93 -6.84 -6.89 -7.42
N LYS A 94 -6.13 -6.53 -6.35
CA LYS A 94 -4.96 -5.63 -6.42
C LYS A 94 -3.80 -6.27 -7.18
N ASP A 95 -3.52 -7.55 -6.96
CA ASP A 95 -2.48 -8.29 -7.66
C ASP A 95 -2.76 -8.38 -9.17
N GLN A 96 -4.03 -8.61 -9.54
CA GLN A 96 -4.44 -8.56 -10.94
C GLN A 96 -4.27 -7.17 -11.56
N GLN A 97 -4.56 -6.10 -10.83
CA GLN A 97 -4.33 -4.73 -11.30
C GLN A 97 -2.85 -4.44 -11.48
N ILE A 98 -2.00 -4.86 -10.53
CA ILE A 98 -0.54 -4.73 -10.61
C ILE A 98 -0.01 -5.49 -11.82
N SER A 99 -0.46 -6.72 -12.05
CA SER A 99 -0.06 -7.53 -13.21
C SER A 99 -0.41 -6.85 -14.54
N LYS A 100 -1.61 -6.26 -14.66
CA LYS A 100 -2.02 -5.51 -15.85
C LYS A 100 -1.16 -4.28 -16.08
N LEU A 101 -0.87 -3.51 -15.03
CA LEU A 101 -0.03 -2.32 -15.10
C LEU A 101 1.40 -2.67 -15.49
N GLN A 102 1.97 -3.72 -14.88
CA GLN A 102 3.31 -4.20 -15.20
C GLN A 102 3.41 -4.63 -16.67
N LYS A 103 2.44 -5.41 -17.17
CA LYS A 103 2.40 -5.81 -18.57
C LYS A 103 2.32 -4.61 -19.53
N SER A 104 1.50 -3.60 -19.21
CA SER A 104 1.40 -2.38 -20.01
C SER A 104 2.70 -1.58 -20.01
N LEU A 105 3.38 -1.51 -18.86
CA LEU A 105 4.67 -0.84 -18.73
C LEU A 105 5.76 -1.55 -19.55
N ASP A 106 5.82 -2.88 -19.46
CA ASP A 106 6.77 -3.69 -20.22
C ASP A 106 6.55 -3.52 -21.73
N GLN A 107 5.29 -3.51 -22.18
CA GLN A 107 4.94 -3.23 -23.58
C GLN A 107 5.42 -1.82 -24.01
N GLN A 108 5.19 -0.81 -23.18
CA GLN A 108 5.65 0.55 -23.47
C GLN A 108 7.18 0.63 -23.57
N GLN A 109 7.91 -0.05 -22.67
CA GLN A 109 9.37 -0.09 -22.71
C GLN A 109 9.89 -0.80 -23.98
N GLN A 110 9.27 -1.92 -24.37
CA GLN A 110 9.62 -2.63 -25.60
C GLN A 110 9.43 -1.74 -26.84
N LEU A 111 8.30 -1.03 -26.93
CA LEU A 111 8.01 -0.11 -28.02
C LEU A 111 9.02 1.05 -28.10
N GLN A 112 9.41 1.62 -26.94
CA GLN A 112 10.44 2.67 -26.90
C GLN A 112 11.80 2.16 -27.40
N LEU A 113 12.20 0.95 -26.99
CA LEU A 113 13.44 0.33 -27.45
C LEU A 113 13.41 0.03 -28.96
N ALA A 114 12.31 -0.52 -29.47
CA ALA A 114 12.12 -0.77 -30.90
C ALA A 114 12.19 0.54 -31.72
N THR A 115 11.48 1.58 -31.26
CA THR A 115 11.48 2.90 -31.90
C THR A 115 12.90 3.51 -31.92
N LEU A 116 13.67 3.36 -30.84
CA LEU A 116 15.05 3.84 -30.79
C LEU A 116 15.97 3.06 -31.74
N ALA A 117 15.78 1.75 -31.87
CA ALA A 117 16.54 0.92 -32.78
C ALA A 117 16.26 1.27 -34.24
N GLU A 118 14.99 1.40 -34.63
CA GLU A 118 14.59 1.83 -35.99
C GLU A 118 15.13 3.23 -36.32
N ASN A 119 15.02 4.17 -35.38
CA ASN A 119 15.60 5.51 -35.57
C ASN A 119 17.11 5.49 -35.80
N ARG A 120 17.85 4.58 -35.14
CA ARG A 120 19.29 4.40 -35.40
C ARG A 120 19.54 3.85 -36.80
N GLN A 121 18.75 2.87 -37.24
CA GLN A 121 18.84 2.32 -38.60
C GLN A 121 18.54 3.36 -39.67
N LEU A 122 17.45 4.12 -39.50
CA LEU A 122 17.07 5.21 -40.40
C LEU A 122 18.17 6.27 -40.50
N LYS A 123 18.75 6.68 -39.37
CA LYS A 123 19.90 7.60 -39.36
C LYS A 123 21.10 7.03 -40.13
N GLY A 124 21.39 5.75 -39.97
CA GLY A 124 22.42 5.06 -40.74
C GLY A 124 22.14 5.04 -42.24
N HIS A 125 20.88 4.80 -42.64
CA HIS A 125 20.47 4.82 -44.05
C HIS A 125 20.59 6.23 -44.66
N ILE A 126 20.16 7.26 -43.94
CA ILE A 126 20.29 8.66 -44.36
C ILE A 126 21.77 9.03 -44.55
N GLN A 127 22.65 8.64 -43.62
CA GLN A 127 24.09 8.89 -43.75
C GLN A 127 24.69 8.21 -44.98
N LYS A 128 24.31 6.95 -45.25
CA LYS A 128 24.75 6.22 -46.45
C LYS A 128 24.28 6.91 -47.74
N LEU A 129 23.01 7.31 -47.80
CA LEU A 129 22.45 8.03 -48.95
C LEU A 129 23.14 9.37 -49.18
N ASN A 130 23.39 10.14 -48.11
CA ASN A 130 24.12 11.40 -48.22
C ASN A 130 25.56 11.19 -48.72
N GLY A 131 26.25 10.15 -48.24
CA GLY A 131 27.59 9.80 -48.75
C GLY A 131 27.58 9.46 -50.25
N LEU A 132 26.57 8.71 -50.71
CA LEU A 132 26.39 8.39 -52.13
C LEU A 132 26.09 9.66 -52.95
N LEU A 133 25.22 10.55 -52.45
CA LEU A 133 24.90 11.80 -53.13
C LEU A 133 26.12 12.70 -53.28
N GLU A 134 26.93 12.87 -52.22
CA GLU A 134 28.17 13.66 -52.27
C GLU A 134 29.18 13.08 -53.27
N SER A 135 29.34 11.76 -53.32
CA SER A 135 30.20 11.10 -54.31
C SER A 135 29.68 11.23 -55.75
N SER A 136 28.37 11.18 -55.95
CA SER A 136 27.74 11.40 -57.26
C SER A 136 27.96 12.83 -57.76
N ASN A 137 27.73 13.82 -56.88
CA ASN A 137 27.95 15.25 -57.19
C ASN A 137 29.43 15.54 -57.51
N SER A 138 30.37 14.87 -56.83
CA SER A 138 31.80 14.95 -57.14
C SER A 138 32.15 14.37 -58.51
N THR A 139 31.54 13.22 -58.86
CA THR A 139 31.72 12.58 -60.18
C THR A 139 31.19 13.46 -61.30
N GLN A 140 30.01 14.08 -61.11
CA GLN A 140 29.44 15.02 -62.07
C GLN A 140 30.29 16.28 -62.23
N LYS A 141 30.84 16.82 -61.13
CA LYS A 141 31.75 17.98 -61.18
C LYS A 141 33.05 17.67 -61.95
N ARG A 142 33.61 16.46 -61.79
CA ARG A 142 34.80 16.00 -62.55
C ARG A 142 34.51 15.77 -64.05
N GLN A 143 33.31 15.32 -64.40
CA GLN A 143 32.92 15.17 -65.82
C GLN A 143 32.62 16.52 -66.49
N ALA A 144 32.04 17.48 -65.75
CA ALA A 144 31.81 18.84 -66.25
C ALA A 144 33.14 19.57 -66.53
N THR A 145 34.15 19.43 -65.67
CA THR A 145 35.47 20.04 -65.91
C THR A 145 36.19 19.42 -67.12
N LYS A 146 36.11 18.11 -67.33
CA LYS A 146 36.74 17.43 -68.48
C LYS A 146 36.11 17.75 -69.84
N LYS A 147 34.85 18.21 -69.88
CA LYS A 147 34.20 18.65 -71.14
C LYS A 147 34.56 20.08 -71.53
N ASN A 148 35.08 20.89 -70.61
CA ASN A 148 35.40 22.29 -70.87
C ASN A 148 36.85 22.51 -71.34
N ASP A 149 37.68 21.45 -71.38
CA ASP A 149 39.10 21.54 -71.76
C ASP A 149 39.35 21.43 -73.28
N ASN A 150 38.30 21.28 -74.11
CA ASN A 150 38.41 21.11 -75.58
C ASN A 150 37.80 22.27 -76.41
N LEU A 151 37.90 23.53 -75.97
CA LEU A 151 37.69 24.68 -76.86
C LEU A 151 38.85 25.69 -76.74
N PRO A 152 39.68 25.88 -77.79
CA PRO A 152 40.70 26.93 -77.78
C PRO A 152 40.09 28.27 -78.20
N ASN A 153 40.07 29.17 -77.23
CA ASN A 153 40.51 30.58 -77.31
C ASN A 153 39.96 31.49 -78.43
N SER A 154 39.25 32.58 -78.05
CA SER A 154 39.64 33.91 -78.55
C SER A 154 39.13 35.07 -77.67
N VAL A 155 40.04 36.02 -77.44
CA VAL A 155 39.89 37.44 -77.07
C VAL A 155 39.68 37.82 -75.59
N LYS A 156 40.69 38.54 -75.06
CA LYS A 156 40.63 39.52 -73.95
C LYS A 156 40.94 40.91 -74.53
N PRO A 157 40.76 42.04 -73.80
CA PRO A 157 39.86 42.35 -72.68
C PRO A 157 39.06 43.66 -72.92
N HIS A 158 37.99 43.93 -72.16
CA HIS A 158 37.56 45.32 -71.94
C HIS A 158 37.30 45.57 -70.46
N ASN A 159 38.06 46.51 -69.91
CA ASN A 159 37.87 47.09 -68.58
C ASN A 159 36.50 47.77 -68.49
N ILE A 160 35.72 47.45 -67.47
CA ILE A 160 34.78 48.38 -66.84
C ILE A 160 34.91 48.19 -65.33
N LYS A 161 35.39 49.25 -64.67
CA LYS A 161 35.28 49.44 -63.22
C LYS A 161 33.80 49.54 -62.90
N ASP A 162 33.33 48.80 -61.90
CA ASP A 162 32.44 49.40 -60.92
C ASP A 162 32.73 48.87 -59.52
N LYS A 163 32.75 49.82 -58.61
CA LYS A 163 33.17 49.70 -57.22
C LYS A 163 31.98 49.25 -56.35
N ASN A 164 32.32 48.85 -55.13
CA ASN A 164 31.50 48.82 -53.91
C ASN A 164 30.70 47.52 -53.67
N ASP A 165 30.68 46.89 -52.49
CA ASP A 165 31.34 47.17 -51.20
C ASP A 165 31.10 45.95 -50.26
N LYS A 166 31.97 45.77 -49.26
CA LYS A 166 31.84 44.92 -48.03
C LYS A 166 31.85 43.40 -48.24
N GLN A 167 33.00 42.71 -48.14
CA GLN A 167 33.71 42.35 -46.90
C GLN A 167 32.78 41.99 -45.73
N ASP A 168 32.69 40.71 -45.38
CA ASP A 168 33.25 40.32 -44.09
C ASP A 168 33.79 38.88 -44.07
N ARG A 169 34.84 38.71 -43.29
CA ARG A 169 35.77 37.58 -43.28
C ARG A 169 35.35 36.51 -42.27
N ASN A 170 35.79 35.29 -42.58
CA ASN A 170 35.74 34.11 -41.71
C ASN A 170 36.23 34.37 -40.27
N SER A 171 35.55 33.75 -39.30
CA SER A 171 36.16 33.33 -38.04
C SER A 171 35.58 31.96 -37.62
N VAL A 172 36.37 30.93 -37.87
CA VAL A 172 36.35 29.67 -37.13
C VAL A 172 37.16 29.91 -35.84
N VAL A 173 36.81 29.16 -34.79
CA VAL A 173 37.49 28.96 -33.49
C VAL A 173 36.89 29.75 -32.32
N GLY A 174 36.27 29.00 -31.41
CA GLY A 174 35.86 29.48 -30.09
C GLY A 174 35.15 28.40 -29.28
N ALA A 175 35.84 27.30 -28.97
CA ALA A 175 35.42 26.38 -27.92
C ALA A 175 35.38 27.16 -26.58
N GLY A 176 34.19 27.61 -26.19
CA GLY A 176 33.97 28.42 -25.00
C GLY A 176 32.66 28.04 -24.32
N LYS A 177 32.73 27.02 -23.46
CA LYS A 177 31.83 26.70 -22.34
C LYS A 177 30.44 27.38 -22.40
N MET A 178 29.50 26.78 -23.12
CA MET A 178 28.07 26.94 -22.80
C MET A 178 27.82 26.22 -21.47
N GLN A 179 28.06 26.92 -20.36
CA GLN A 179 27.53 26.56 -19.06
C GLN A 179 26.00 26.58 -19.18
N ARG A 180 25.41 25.41 -19.45
CA ARG A 180 23.99 25.20 -19.16
C ARG A 180 23.83 25.48 -17.67
N LYS A 181 23.18 26.59 -17.33
CA LYS A 181 22.76 26.89 -15.96
C LYS A 181 21.86 25.75 -15.51
N ILE A 182 22.43 24.80 -14.77
CA ILE A 182 21.67 23.75 -14.08
C ILE A 182 20.88 24.47 -12.99
N HIS A 183 19.63 24.80 -13.27
CA HIS A 183 18.66 25.03 -12.20
C HIS A 183 18.65 23.78 -11.32
N LYS A 184 19.16 23.90 -10.10
CA LYS A 184 19.07 22.83 -9.11
C LYS A 184 17.60 22.71 -8.74
N ASN A 185 16.92 21.65 -9.18
CA ASN A 185 15.65 21.34 -8.56
C ASN A 185 15.91 21.01 -7.08
N LYS A 186 15.03 21.50 -6.22
CA LYS A 186 15.10 21.30 -4.78
C LYS A 186 14.85 19.81 -4.54
N THR A 187 15.87 19.06 -4.14
CA THR A 187 15.72 17.66 -3.74
C THR A 187 14.79 17.61 -2.53
N ASN A 188 13.55 17.18 -2.76
CA ASN A 188 12.62 16.92 -1.66
C ASN A 188 13.12 15.67 -0.91
N LYS A 189 13.86 15.91 0.17
CA LYS A 189 14.23 14.89 1.15
C LYS A 189 12.98 14.52 1.94
N SER A 190 12.21 13.55 1.46
CA SER A 190 11.27 12.81 2.30
C SER A 190 10.70 11.63 1.51
N TRP A 191 11.42 10.50 1.50
CA TRP A 191 10.80 9.26 1.03
C TRP A 191 11.26 7.99 1.75
N TRP A 192 11.82 8.09 2.96
CA TRP A 192 12.05 6.92 3.79
C TRP A 192 11.90 7.29 5.26
N HIS A 193 10.68 7.12 5.79
CA HIS A 193 10.46 6.85 7.20
C HIS A 193 9.54 5.63 7.26
N PHE A 194 10.14 4.44 7.33
CA PHE A 194 9.44 3.25 7.76
C PHE A 194 9.52 3.20 9.28
N TRP A 195 8.35 3.14 9.91
CA TRP A 195 8.12 2.54 11.22
C TRP A 195 8.15 1.02 11.06
#